data_AF-A0A835HM87-F1
#
_entry.id   AF-A0A835HM87-F1
#
_cell.length_a   1.000
_cell.length_b   1.000
_cell.length_c   1.000
_cell.angle_alpha   90.00
_cell.angle_beta   90.00
_cell.angle_gamma   90.00
#
_symmetry.space_group_name_H-M   'P 1'
#
loop_
_entity.id
_entity.type
_entity.pdbx_description
1 polymer ?
#
loop_
_entity_poly.entity_id
_entity_poly.type
_entity_poly.pdbx_seq_one_letter_code
_entity_poly.pdbx_strand_id
1 'polypeptide(L)'
;MTSKRVSILFIILARVLLCSSIHLEAQLQVGFYGKTCPLAELIVKDEVKNAFLNDSGIVADFVRMHFHDCFVRGCDGSVLIDSTPSNRAEKDSIVNNPSLEGFDIIDKAKARLENQCKGVVSCADIIAFAARDGVELSVGLGYDVPAGRRDGRVSLASETLTELPSPTFNLDQLTETFKKKGLTQEDMVTLSGAHTIGKAHCTSFSNRLYNFSPTTSQDPSLDPNYATQLKQQCPKDSNDPNLEVPMDPTTPTIMDKNYYVNILANRGLFTSDQTLISNPDTAQQVKQYANVPFLWTGEFAEAILKMGKVDVLTGTCGLAEFIVKDEVENAFTRDKGVAAGLVRMHFHDCFVRGCDGSVLIDSTPSNRAEKDSPVNNPSLRGFEVIDKAKARIENICKGVVSCADILAFAARDSIEITQGLGYDVPAGRRDGRVSLAPETLTNLPVPTFNVDQLTQSFRNKGLTQEDMVTLSGAHTIGRSHCTSFSSRLYNFSSMTSQDPSLDSNYATQLKQQCPPGSNNPNLVVPMDPATPTITDVNYYANIVAKRGLFTSDQNLISNPDTAQQVNQNLGNPFLWNRKFAEAMVKMGQVGVLTGTAGEIRLNCRVPN
;
A
#
# COMPACT_ATOMS: atom_id res chain seq x y z
N MET A 1 -31.64 -38.47 42.97
CA MET A 1 -31.38 -38.19 41.53
C MET A 1 -31.32 -36.68 41.30
N THR A 2 -30.31 -35.98 41.82
CA THR A 2 -30.30 -34.49 41.79
C THR A 2 -28.89 -33.97 42.09
N SER A 3 -27.92 -34.19 41.20
CA SER A 3 -26.64 -33.45 41.28
C SER A 3 -25.77 -33.48 40.03
N LYS A 4 -25.98 -34.40 39.07
CA LYS A 4 -25.10 -34.54 37.89
C LYS A 4 -25.58 -33.85 36.60
N ARG A 5 -26.82 -33.35 36.54
CA ARG A 5 -27.37 -32.69 35.34
C ARG A 5 -27.17 -31.17 35.29
N VAL A 6 -26.92 -30.51 36.43
CA VAL A 6 -26.72 -29.04 36.47
C VAL A 6 -25.29 -28.65 36.08
N SER A 7 -24.28 -29.48 36.40
CA SER A 7 -22.87 -29.17 36.05
C SER A 7 -22.56 -29.32 34.57
N ILE A 8 -23.27 -30.17 33.81
CA ILE A 8 -23.02 -30.35 32.37
C ILE A 8 -23.61 -29.19 31.56
N LEU A 9 -24.75 -28.62 32.01
CA LEU A 9 -25.36 -27.47 31.33
C LEU A 9 -24.53 -26.18 31.50
N PHE A 10 -23.89 -25.99 32.66
CA PHE A 10 -22.97 -24.87 32.90
C PHE A 10 -21.66 -24.98 32.12
N ILE A 11 -21.15 -26.20 31.89
CA ILE A 11 -19.92 -26.41 31.11
C ILE A 11 -20.17 -26.25 29.60
N ILE A 12 -21.37 -26.57 29.11
CA ILE A 12 -21.74 -26.36 27.70
C ILE A 12 -22.04 -24.87 27.43
N LEU A 13 -22.71 -24.14 28.34
CA LEU A 13 -22.87 -22.69 28.20
C LEU A 13 -21.54 -21.93 28.30
N ALA A 14 -20.63 -22.35 29.19
CA ALA A 14 -19.30 -21.75 29.32
C ALA A 14 -18.37 -22.06 28.13
N ARG A 15 -18.59 -23.15 27.38
CA ARG A 15 -17.82 -23.46 26.16
C ARG A 15 -18.35 -22.81 24.88
N VAL A 16 -19.61 -22.39 24.85
CA VAL A 16 -20.16 -21.61 23.72
C VAL A 16 -19.85 -20.10 23.88
N LEU A 17 -19.59 -19.62 25.10
CA LEU A 17 -19.23 -18.22 25.38
C LEU A 17 -17.72 -17.89 25.29
N LEU A 18 -16.86 -18.85 24.93
CA LEU A 18 -15.40 -18.69 24.90
C LEU A 18 -14.76 -18.94 23.51
N CYS A 19 -15.56 -18.98 22.44
CA CYS A 19 -15.03 -19.13 21.08
C CYS A 19 -15.71 -18.20 20.07
N SER A 20 -15.91 -16.95 20.46
CA SER A 20 -16.10 -15.83 19.53
C SER A 20 -14.93 -14.90 19.71
N SER A 21 -13.75 -15.30 19.22
CA SER A 21 -12.66 -14.35 18.98
C SER A 21 -13.14 -13.42 17.87
N ILE A 22 -13.83 -12.35 18.26
CA ILE A 22 -14.16 -11.26 17.36
C ILE A 22 -12.82 -10.71 16.92
N HIS A 23 -12.41 -11.00 15.68
CA HIS A 23 -11.34 -10.28 15.03
C HIS A 23 -11.81 -8.83 14.93
N LEU A 24 -11.31 -7.98 15.83
CA LEU A 24 -11.48 -6.54 15.71
C LEU A 24 -10.55 -6.08 14.58
N GLU A 25 -11.03 -6.15 13.34
CA GLU A 25 -10.51 -5.25 12.31
C GLU A 25 -10.68 -3.82 12.86
N ALA A 26 -9.67 -2.94 12.74
CA ALA A 26 -9.89 -1.53 13.11
C ALA A 26 -10.83 -0.95 12.07
N GLN A 27 -12.12 -1.11 12.31
CA GLN A 27 -13.12 -0.37 11.59
C GLN A 27 -13.01 1.10 11.93
N LEU A 28 -13.40 1.92 10.96
CA LEU A 28 -13.55 3.34 11.17
C LEU A 28 -14.43 3.59 12.41
N GLN A 29 -14.03 4.53 13.26
CA GLN A 29 -14.70 4.79 14.53
C GLN A 29 -14.99 6.28 14.70
N VAL A 30 -16.19 6.61 15.18
CA VAL A 30 -16.51 7.97 15.63
C VAL A 30 -15.65 8.30 16.85
N GLY A 31 -15.00 9.47 16.82
CA GLY A 31 -14.06 9.88 17.86
C GLY A 31 -12.75 9.11 17.85
N PHE A 32 -12.33 8.55 16.71
CA PHE A 32 -11.07 7.80 16.52
C PHE A 32 -9.85 8.52 17.12
N TYR A 33 -9.77 9.84 16.91
CA TYR A 33 -8.66 10.68 17.40
C TYR A 33 -8.82 11.16 18.84
N GLY A 34 -9.92 10.85 19.53
CA GLY A 34 -10.28 11.44 20.82
C GLY A 34 -9.24 11.23 21.93
N LYS A 35 -8.36 10.22 21.81
CA LYS A 35 -7.24 9.98 22.74
C LYS A 35 -5.89 10.45 22.23
N THR A 36 -5.65 10.36 20.92
CA THR A 36 -4.33 10.56 20.30
C THR A 36 -4.15 11.97 19.75
N CYS A 37 -5.22 12.58 19.25
CA CYS A 37 -5.27 13.99 18.85
C CYS A 37 -6.66 14.58 19.14
N PRO A 38 -6.97 14.93 20.41
CA PRO A 38 -8.33 15.32 20.80
C PRO A 38 -8.87 16.59 20.11
N LEU A 39 -7.98 17.42 19.55
CA LEU A 39 -8.34 18.64 18.82
C LEU A 39 -8.45 18.43 17.30
N ALA A 40 -8.30 17.20 16.80
CA ALA A 40 -8.21 16.93 15.37
C ALA A 40 -9.40 17.49 14.58
N GLU A 41 -10.61 17.05 14.92
CA GLU A 41 -11.83 17.47 14.24
C GLU A 41 -12.12 18.97 14.42
N LEU A 42 -11.76 19.54 15.57
CA LEU A 42 -11.92 20.97 15.82
C LEU A 42 -11.02 21.82 14.92
N ILE A 43 -9.76 21.40 14.73
CA ILE A 43 -8.82 22.11 13.87
C ILE A 43 -9.29 22.09 12.41
N VAL A 44 -9.75 20.93 11.92
CA VAL A 44 -10.29 20.83 10.55
C VAL A 44 -11.53 21.71 10.40
N LYS A 45 -12.48 21.62 11.33
CA LYS A 45 -13.69 22.44 11.32
C LYS A 45 -13.42 23.94 11.33
N ASP A 46 -12.38 24.38 12.06
CA ASP A 46 -11.97 25.78 12.12
C ASP A 46 -11.43 26.29 10.77
N GLU A 47 -10.56 25.51 10.09
CA GLU A 47 -10.08 25.85 8.74
C GLU A 47 -11.21 25.88 7.71
N VAL A 48 -12.09 24.89 7.74
CA VAL A 48 -13.27 24.80 6.86
C VAL A 48 -14.20 25.99 7.09
N LYS A 49 -14.46 26.35 8.35
CA LYS A 49 -15.28 27.51 8.69
C LYS A 49 -14.66 28.82 8.20
N ASN A 50 -13.34 28.99 8.34
CA ASN A 50 -12.65 30.18 7.85
C ASN A 50 -12.73 30.27 6.32
N ALA A 51 -12.59 29.14 5.61
CA ALA A 51 -12.78 29.09 4.16
C ALA A 51 -14.22 29.45 3.76
N PHE A 52 -15.21 28.84 4.44
CA PHE A 52 -16.64 29.07 4.18
C PHE A 52 -17.08 30.53 4.39
N LEU A 53 -16.52 31.21 5.41
CA LEU A 53 -16.82 32.62 5.66
C LEU A 53 -16.28 33.55 4.57
N ASN A 54 -15.25 33.13 3.84
CA ASN A 54 -14.72 33.87 2.70
C ASN A 54 -15.47 33.55 1.41
N ASP A 55 -15.77 32.28 1.17
CA ASP A 55 -16.56 31.80 0.04
C ASP A 55 -17.41 30.60 0.46
N SER A 56 -18.73 30.75 0.50
CA SER A 56 -19.64 29.66 0.85
C SER A 56 -19.70 28.57 -0.23
N GLY A 57 -19.24 28.86 -1.45
CA GLY A 57 -19.13 27.90 -2.56
C GLY A 57 -18.12 26.78 -2.30
N ILE A 58 -17.15 26.99 -1.41
CA ILE A 58 -16.09 26.01 -1.07
C ILE A 58 -16.63 24.66 -0.57
N VAL A 59 -17.88 24.64 -0.10
CA VAL A 59 -18.55 23.38 0.30
C VAL A 59 -18.65 22.42 -0.88
N ALA A 60 -18.91 22.93 -2.09
CA ALA A 60 -18.93 22.13 -3.31
C ALA A 60 -17.57 21.46 -3.53
N ASP A 61 -16.47 22.18 -3.28
CA ASP A 61 -15.11 21.68 -3.45
C ASP A 61 -14.77 20.58 -2.45
N PHE A 62 -15.12 20.73 -1.17
CA PHE A 62 -14.88 19.68 -0.18
C PHE A 62 -15.71 18.42 -0.44
N VAL A 63 -17.00 18.57 -0.79
CA VAL A 63 -17.86 17.43 -1.12
C VAL A 63 -17.36 16.71 -2.37
N ARG A 64 -16.98 17.49 -3.40
CA ARG A 64 -16.44 16.93 -4.63
C ARG A 64 -15.08 16.27 -4.42
N MET A 65 -14.17 16.88 -3.65
CA MET A 65 -12.87 16.27 -3.31
C MET A 65 -13.06 14.95 -2.58
N HIS A 66 -13.99 14.88 -1.62
CA HIS A 66 -14.29 13.62 -0.94
C HIS A 66 -14.83 12.55 -1.89
N PHE A 67 -15.74 12.91 -2.80
CA PHE A 67 -16.22 11.99 -3.82
C PHE A 67 -15.09 11.51 -4.75
N HIS A 68 -14.26 12.44 -5.25
CA HIS A 68 -13.19 12.14 -6.18
C HIS A 68 -12.09 11.27 -5.55
N ASP A 69 -11.77 11.48 -4.27
CA ASP A 69 -10.89 10.61 -3.50
C ASP A 69 -11.46 9.19 -3.42
N CYS A 70 -12.70 9.06 -2.94
CA CYS A 70 -13.35 7.77 -2.72
C CYS A 70 -13.53 6.92 -3.98
N PHE A 71 -13.74 7.53 -5.14
CA PHE A 71 -14.09 6.79 -6.35
C PHE A 71 -12.89 6.27 -7.13
N VAL A 72 -11.69 6.85 -7.02
CA VAL A 72 -10.55 6.39 -7.82
C VAL A 72 -9.89 5.17 -7.17
N ARG A 73 -9.27 5.32 -5.99
CA ARG A 73 -8.58 4.24 -5.28
C ARG A 73 -9.20 3.85 -3.93
N GLY A 74 -10.29 4.50 -3.55
CA GLY A 74 -10.89 4.39 -2.22
C GLY A 74 -10.65 5.65 -1.42
N CYS A 75 -11.38 5.86 -0.32
CA CYS A 75 -11.25 7.10 0.45
C CYS A 75 -9.94 7.08 1.27
N ASP A 76 -8.81 7.25 0.60
CA ASP A 76 -7.46 7.09 1.14
C ASP A 76 -6.60 8.35 0.98
N GLY A 77 -7.14 9.47 0.52
CA GLY A 77 -6.39 10.72 0.36
C GLY A 77 -5.42 10.71 -0.83
N SER A 78 -5.45 9.71 -1.72
CA SER A 78 -4.58 9.66 -2.90
C SER A 78 -4.74 10.89 -3.80
N VAL A 79 -5.92 11.51 -3.81
CA VAL A 79 -6.20 12.73 -4.60
C VAL A 79 -5.31 13.92 -4.22
N LEU A 80 -4.72 13.91 -3.02
CA LEU A 80 -3.87 14.99 -2.51
C LEU A 80 -2.40 14.87 -2.94
N ILE A 81 -1.99 13.70 -3.44
CA ILE A 81 -0.60 13.43 -3.80
C ILE A 81 -0.20 14.27 -5.02
N ASP A 82 0.95 14.93 -4.94
CA ASP A 82 1.49 15.73 -6.03
C ASP A 82 2.17 14.86 -7.11
N SER A 83 2.14 15.33 -8.36
CA SER A 83 2.89 14.72 -9.44
C SER A 83 4.41 14.75 -9.20
N THR A 84 5.11 13.74 -9.70
CA THR A 84 6.58 13.64 -9.73
C THR A 84 7.07 13.62 -11.19
N PRO A 85 8.38 13.78 -11.47
CA PRO A 85 8.89 13.69 -12.84
C PRO A 85 8.56 12.38 -13.57
N SER A 86 8.33 11.29 -12.83
CA SER A 86 8.00 9.96 -13.38
C SER A 86 6.52 9.57 -13.23
N ASN A 87 5.69 10.39 -12.60
CA ASN A 87 4.29 10.07 -12.34
C ASN A 87 3.40 11.32 -12.35
N ARG A 88 2.32 11.30 -13.13
CA ARG A 88 1.27 12.34 -13.08
C ARG A 88 0.16 11.87 -12.15
N ALA A 89 -0.08 12.60 -11.07
CA ALA A 89 -1.07 12.26 -10.04
C ALA A 89 -2.50 12.66 -10.42
N GLU A 90 -3.49 12.11 -9.70
CA GLU A 90 -4.92 12.35 -9.93
C GLU A 90 -5.29 13.82 -9.90
N LYS A 91 -4.67 14.57 -8.98
CA LYS A 91 -4.83 16.02 -8.83
C LYS A 91 -4.60 16.79 -10.13
N ASP A 92 -3.64 16.31 -10.93
CA ASP A 92 -3.26 16.91 -12.21
C ASP A 92 -3.96 16.28 -13.42
N SER A 93 -4.92 15.37 -13.22
CA SER A 93 -5.69 14.79 -14.31
C SER A 93 -6.54 15.84 -15.04
N ILE A 94 -6.95 15.56 -16.27
CA ILE A 94 -7.86 16.43 -17.03
C ILE A 94 -9.25 16.56 -16.39
N VAL A 95 -9.62 15.63 -15.50
CA VAL A 95 -10.91 15.62 -14.80
C VAL A 95 -10.87 16.53 -13.57
N ASN A 96 -9.70 16.64 -12.93
CA ASN A 96 -9.52 17.37 -11.67
C ASN A 96 -8.86 18.74 -11.86
N ASN A 97 -7.95 18.93 -12.82
CA ASN A 97 -7.27 20.21 -13.04
C ASN A 97 -7.87 20.93 -14.25
N PRO A 98 -8.32 22.20 -14.12
CA PRO A 98 -8.18 23.09 -12.95
C PRO A 98 -9.36 23.09 -11.98
N SER A 99 -10.38 22.26 -12.19
CA SER A 99 -11.69 22.46 -11.58
C SER A 99 -11.80 22.01 -10.11
N LEU A 100 -10.96 21.09 -9.64
CA LEU A 100 -11.01 20.56 -8.27
C LEU A 100 -10.21 21.49 -7.35
N GLU A 101 -10.89 22.17 -6.43
CA GLU A 101 -10.30 23.19 -5.57
C GLU A 101 -10.30 22.78 -4.08
N GLY A 102 -9.90 23.68 -3.19
CA GLY A 102 -9.91 23.47 -1.73
C GLY A 102 -8.68 22.76 -1.15
N PHE A 103 -7.70 22.39 -1.99
CA PHE A 103 -6.47 21.71 -1.56
C PHE A 103 -5.67 22.52 -0.52
N ASP A 104 -5.60 23.84 -0.67
CA ASP A 104 -4.86 24.71 0.24
C ASP A 104 -5.46 24.73 1.65
N ILE A 105 -6.79 24.52 1.77
CA ILE A 105 -7.47 24.43 3.07
C ILE A 105 -7.14 23.10 3.76
N ILE A 106 -7.11 22.00 3.00
CA ILE A 106 -6.67 20.69 3.50
C ILE A 106 -5.20 20.78 3.95
N ASP A 107 -4.33 21.43 3.19
CA ASP A 107 -2.92 21.63 3.54
C ASP A 107 -2.74 22.48 4.81
N LYS A 108 -3.53 23.56 4.96
CA LYS A 108 -3.53 24.38 6.19
C LYS A 108 -3.98 23.57 7.41
N ALA A 109 -5.05 22.79 7.28
CA ALA A 109 -5.53 21.92 8.34
C ALA A 109 -4.46 20.88 8.70
N LYS A 110 -3.86 20.21 7.70
CA LYS A 110 -2.79 19.24 7.90
C LYS A 110 -1.58 19.87 8.60
N ALA A 111 -1.13 21.04 8.18
CA ALA A 111 -0.01 21.74 8.81
C ALA A 111 -0.28 22.06 10.30
N ARG A 112 -1.49 22.51 10.63
CA ARG A 112 -1.90 22.74 12.03
C ARG A 112 -1.96 21.44 12.83
N LEU A 113 -2.48 20.38 12.25
CA LEU A 113 -2.54 19.06 12.88
C LEU A 113 -1.15 18.48 13.12
N GLU A 114 -0.22 18.62 12.18
CA GLU A 114 1.17 18.16 12.35
C GLU A 114 1.92 18.92 13.46
N ASN A 115 1.60 20.20 13.66
CA ASN A 115 2.12 20.98 14.79
C ASN A 115 1.49 20.55 16.13
N GLN A 116 0.24 20.06 16.12
CA GLN A 116 -0.49 19.66 17.33
C GLN A 116 -0.24 18.20 17.74
N CYS A 117 -0.17 17.29 16.78
CA CYS A 117 -0.13 15.85 16.95
C CYS A 117 0.52 15.20 15.72
N LYS A 118 1.84 15.44 15.60
CA LYS A 118 2.65 15.00 14.46
C LYS A 118 2.44 13.54 14.08
N GLY A 119 2.13 13.29 12.81
CA GLY A 119 1.97 11.97 12.22
C GLY A 119 0.75 11.18 12.70
N VAL A 120 -0.22 11.82 13.36
CA VAL A 120 -1.38 11.12 13.94
C VAL A 120 -2.58 11.11 13.00
N VAL A 121 -2.94 12.25 12.42
CA VAL A 121 -4.19 12.41 11.64
C VAL A 121 -3.91 12.25 10.16
N SER A 122 -4.56 11.30 9.49
CA SER A 122 -4.41 11.08 8.05
C SER A 122 -5.00 12.20 7.22
N CYS A 123 -4.44 12.46 6.05
CA CYS A 123 -5.02 13.38 5.07
C CYS A 123 -6.38 12.89 4.58
N ALA A 124 -6.56 11.57 4.42
CA ALA A 124 -7.84 10.95 4.08
C ALA A 124 -8.98 11.33 5.05
N ASP A 125 -8.70 11.30 6.37
CA ASP A 125 -9.70 11.73 7.36
C ASP A 125 -9.92 13.24 7.36
N ILE A 126 -8.90 14.05 7.03
CA ILE A 126 -9.09 15.52 6.90
C ILE A 126 -10.07 15.83 5.77
N ILE A 127 -10.00 15.14 4.62
CA ILE A 127 -10.96 15.30 3.52
C ILE A 127 -12.38 14.95 3.99
N ALA A 128 -12.56 13.79 4.65
CA ALA A 128 -13.86 13.35 5.12
C ALA A 128 -14.47 14.32 6.16
N PHE A 129 -13.64 14.83 7.07
CA PHE A 129 -14.04 15.85 8.03
C PHE A 129 -14.39 17.18 7.35
N ALA A 130 -13.60 17.62 6.36
CA ALA A 130 -13.87 18.84 5.63
C ALA A 130 -15.20 18.80 4.86
N ALA A 131 -15.51 17.66 4.22
CA ALA A 131 -16.80 17.46 3.56
C ALA A 131 -17.97 17.51 4.56
N ARG A 132 -17.87 16.83 5.71
CA ARG A 132 -18.88 16.92 6.78
C ARG A 132 -19.06 18.35 7.27
N ASP A 133 -17.97 19.01 7.62
CA ASP A 133 -18.03 20.35 8.23
C ASP A 133 -18.58 21.37 7.22
N GLY A 134 -18.25 21.22 5.93
CA GLY A 134 -18.84 22.02 4.84
C GLY A 134 -20.35 21.80 4.70
N VAL A 135 -20.79 20.54 4.70
CA VAL A 135 -22.23 20.21 4.64
C VAL A 135 -22.97 20.77 5.86
N GLU A 136 -22.42 20.60 7.07
CA GLU A 136 -23.01 21.13 8.32
C GLU A 136 -23.16 22.66 8.24
N LEU A 137 -22.16 23.39 7.73
CA LEU A 137 -22.21 24.84 7.57
C LEU A 137 -23.25 25.28 6.52
N SER A 138 -23.46 24.48 5.47
CA SER A 138 -24.40 24.82 4.38
C SER A 138 -25.86 24.54 4.74
N VAL A 139 -26.15 23.38 5.37
CA VAL A 139 -27.54 22.91 5.59
C VAL A 139 -27.95 22.83 7.06
N GLY A 140 -27.02 23.04 8.00
CA GLY A 140 -27.26 22.93 9.43
C GLY A 140 -27.39 21.49 9.95
N LEU A 141 -27.07 20.48 9.13
CA LEU A 141 -27.07 19.07 9.53
C LEU A 141 -25.65 18.60 9.83
N GLY A 142 -25.31 18.48 11.11
CA GLY A 142 -24.12 17.77 11.55
C GLY A 142 -24.36 16.25 11.58
N TYR A 143 -23.35 15.47 11.23
CA TYR A 143 -23.36 14.02 11.34
C TYR A 143 -21.99 13.50 11.77
N ASP A 144 -21.97 12.41 12.53
CA ASP A 144 -20.73 11.83 13.04
C ASP A 144 -19.99 11.07 11.92
N VAL A 145 -18.76 11.49 11.62
CA VAL A 145 -17.90 10.81 10.64
C VAL A 145 -16.98 9.83 11.37
N PRO A 146 -17.07 8.51 11.08
CA PRO A 146 -16.09 7.57 11.58
C PRO A 146 -14.76 7.80 10.87
N ALA A 147 -13.67 7.83 11.64
CA ALA A 147 -12.32 8.09 11.20
C ALA A 147 -11.39 6.90 11.49
N GLY A 148 -10.14 6.99 11.08
CA GLY A 148 -9.16 5.90 11.07
C GLY A 148 -8.77 5.44 9.67
N ARG A 149 -9.08 6.25 8.64
CA ARG A 149 -8.57 6.04 7.28
C ARG A 149 -7.06 6.22 7.27
N ARG A 150 -6.37 5.46 6.44
CA ARG A 150 -4.94 5.59 6.20
C ARG A 150 -4.70 6.24 4.86
N ASP A 151 -3.62 7.01 4.78
CA ASP A 151 -3.23 7.66 3.54
C ASP A 151 -2.71 6.63 2.53
N GLY A 152 -3.28 6.68 1.33
CA GLY A 152 -2.79 6.00 0.14
C GLY A 152 -1.40 6.51 -0.25
N ARG A 153 -0.68 5.70 -1.02
CA ARG A 153 0.68 6.00 -1.47
C ARG A 153 0.83 6.07 -2.99
N VAL A 154 -0.28 5.87 -3.71
CA VAL A 154 -0.30 5.78 -5.16
C VAL A 154 -1.42 6.68 -5.66
N SER A 155 -1.10 7.54 -6.62
CA SER A 155 -2.06 8.39 -7.30
C SER A 155 -1.70 8.47 -8.78
N LEU A 156 -2.62 8.10 -9.66
CA LEU A 156 -2.39 8.04 -11.11
C LEU A 156 -3.48 8.80 -11.86
N ALA A 157 -3.10 9.82 -12.63
CA ALA A 157 -4.01 10.60 -13.47
C ALA A 157 -4.78 9.76 -14.50
N SER A 158 -4.25 8.61 -14.90
CA SER A 158 -4.91 7.73 -15.87
C SER A 158 -6.15 7.03 -15.30
N GLU A 159 -6.24 6.86 -13.98
CA GLU A 159 -7.34 6.15 -13.33
C GLU A 159 -8.60 7.03 -13.19
N THR A 160 -8.45 8.36 -13.18
CA THR A 160 -9.59 9.27 -13.03
C THR A 160 -10.60 9.16 -14.17
N LEU A 161 -10.15 8.91 -15.40
CA LEU A 161 -11.03 8.75 -16.57
C LEU A 161 -11.78 7.42 -16.59
N THR A 162 -11.26 6.39 -15.91
CA THR A 162 -11.87 5.07 -15.87
C THR A 162 -12.79 4.89 -14.66
N GLU A 163 -12.45 5.53 -13.55
CA GLU A 163 -13.11 5.31 -12.26
C GLU A 163 -14.20 6.36 -11.94
N LEU A 164 -14.06 7.61 -12.41
CA LEU A 164 -15.04 8.67 -12.14
C LEU A 164 -16.21 8.65 -13.14
N PRO A 165 -17.46 8.86 -12.69
CA PRO A 165 -18.61 8.96 -13.59
C PRO A 165 -18.51 10.20 -14.48
N SER A 166 -18.75 10.03 -15.78
CA SER A 166 -18.80 11.15 -16.73
C SER A 166 -20.10 11.94 -16.60
N PRO A 167 -20.09 13.28 -16.80
CA PRO A 167 -21.31 14.09 -16.86
C PRO A 167 -22.26 13.67 -17.98
N THR A 168 -21.78 12.92 -18.98
CA THR A 168 -22.56 12.44 -20.13
C THR A 168 -23.16 11.05 -19.94
N PHE A 169 -22.93 10.39 -18.80
CA PHE A 169 -23.44 9.03 -18.57
C PHE A 169 -24.96 8.96 -18.51
N ASN A 170 -25.51 7.85 -18.98
CA ASN A 170 -26.91 7.49 -18.77
C ASN A 170 -27.10 6.75 -17.43
N LEU A 171 -28.36 6.48 -17.07
CA LEU A 171 -28.70 5.86 -15.79
C LEU A 171 -28.04 4.49 -15.55
N ASP A 172 -27.94 3.64 -16.58
CA ASP A 172 -27.32 2.31 -16.45
C ASP A 172 -25.82 2.43 -16.18
N GLN A 173 -25.13 3.34 -16.87
CA GLN A 173 -23.71 3.61 -16.66
C GLN A 173 -23.43 4.17 -15.25
N LEU A 174 -24.28 5.09 -14.77
CA LEU A 174 -24.19 5.61 -13.39
C LEU A 174 -24.41 4.50 -12.37
N THR A 175 -25.46 3.69 -12.56
CA THR A 175 -25.79 2.58 -11.66
C THR A 175 -24.66 1.58 -11.58
N GLU A 176 -24.05 1.20 -12.70
CA GLU A 176 -22.92 0.28 -12.72
C GLU A 176 -21.66 0.88 -12.05
N THR A 177 -21.40 2.17 -12.25
CA THR A 177 -20.25 2.85 -11.64
C THR A 177 -20.36 2.88 -10.11
N PHE A 178 -21.52 3.24 -9.57
CA PHE A 178 -21.76 3.25 -8.12
C PHE A 178 -21.77 1.84 -7.54
N LYS A 179 -22.38 0.88 -8.25
CA LYS A 179 -22.42 -0.53 -7.85
C LYS A 179 -21.02 -1.14 -7.73
N LYS A 180 -20.07 -0.77 -8.60
CA LYS A 180 -18.66 -1.19 -8.49
C LYS A 180 -18.02 -0.75 -7.17
N LYS A 181 -18.47 0.36 -6.61
CA LYS A 181 -18.04 0.89 -5.29
C LYS A 181 -18.94 0.40 -4.14
N GLY A 182 -19.81 -0.59 -4.39
CA GLY A 182 -20.70 -1.15 -3.37
C GLY A 182 -21.86 -0.23 -2.96
N LEU A 183 -22.11 0.85 -3.71
CA LEU A 183 -23.21 1.78 -3.47
C LEU A 183 -24.45 1.37 -4.27
N THR A 184 -25.63 1.56 -3.68
CA THR A 184 -26.91 1.23 -4.33
C THR A 184 -27.33 2.31 -5.34
N GLN A 185 -28.32 2.00 -6.18
CA GLN A 185 -28.92 3.01 -7.06
C GLN A 185 -29.61 4.12 -6.27
N GLU A 186 -30.15 3.80 -5.09
CA GLU A 186 -30.70 4.79 -4.16
C GLU A 186 -29.60 5.75 -3.69
N ASP A 187 -28.46 5.22 -3.22
CA ASP A 187 -27.31 6.03 -2.80
C ASP A 187 -26.81 6.92 -3.94
N MET A 188 -26.82 6.43 -5.19
CA MET A 188 -26.44 7.19 -6.38
C MET A 188 -27.36 8.40 -6.60
N VAL A 189 -28.69 8.22 -6.55
CA VAL A 189 -29.66 9.33 -6.69
C VAL A 189 -29.51 10.32 -5.55
N THR A 190 -29.30 9.84 -4.32
CA THR A 190 -29.11 10.69 -3.13
C THR A 190 -27.84 11.53 -3.24
N LEU A 191 -26.70 10.91 -3.58
CA LEU A 191 -25.39 11.58 -3.69
C LEU A 191 -25.33 12.56 -4.87
N SER A 192 -26.04 12.28 -5.96
CA SER A 192 -26.19 13.22 -7.09
C SER A 192 -26.80 14.56 -6.67
N GLY A 193 -27.56 14.58 -5.57
CA GLY A 193 -28.07 15.80 -4.96
C GLY A 193 -27.00 16.82 -4.56
N ALA A 194 -25.73 16.41 -4.41
CA ALA A 194 -24.61 17.33 -4.18
C ALA A 194 -24.45 18.38 -5.29
N HIS A 195 -24.94 18.13 -6.51
CA HIS A 195 -24.94 19.09 -7.61
C HIS A 195 -25.89 20.29 -7.39
N THR A 196 -26.56 20.38 -6.24
CA THR A 196 -27.33 21.55 -5.81
C THR A 196 -26.47 22.79 -5.51
N ILE A 197 -25.16 22.63 -5.28
CA ILE A 197 -24.25 23.72 -4.90
C ILE A 197 -23.03 23.76 -5.82
N GLY A 198 -22.53 24.97 -6.11
CA GLY A 198 -21.32 25.17 -6.90
C GLY A 198 -21.59 25.38 -8.38
N LYS A 199 -20.53 25.24 -9.18
CA LYS A 199 -20.51 25.59 -10.60
C LYS A 199 -19.88 24.48 -11.44
N ALA A 200 -20.14 24.52 -12.74
CA ALA A 200 -19.53 23.64 -13.71
C ALA A 200 -19.04 24.43 -14.92
N HIS A 201 -17.89 24.03 -15.45
CA HIS A 201 -17.41 24.54 -16.73
C HIS A 201 -18.35 24.14 -17.87
N CYS A 202 -18.55 25.07 -18.81
CA CYS A 202 -19.37 24.86 -20.01
C CYS A 202 -18.93 23.62 -20.82
N THR A 203 -17.64 23.31 -20.82
CA THR A 203 -17.06 22.16 -21.54
C THR A 203 -17.66 20.83 -21.09
N SER A 204 -18.06 20.70 -19.82
CA SER A 204 -18.62 19.48 -19.23
C SER A 204 -20.03 19.11 -19.73
N PHE A 205 -20.78 20.06 -20.30
CA PHE A 205 -22.16 19.83 -20.78
C PHE A 205 -22.46 20.45 -22.15
N SER A 206 -21.49 21.09 -22.81
CA SER A 206 -21.65 21.74 -24.11
C SER A 206 -22.22 20.82 -25.21
N ASN A 207 -21.96 19.51 -25.11
CA ASN A 207 -22.55 18.50 -25.99
C ASN A 207 -24.08 18.55 -25.94
N ARG A 208 -24.69 18.78 -24.77
CA ARG A 208 -26.16 18.89 -24.62
C ARG A 208 -26.73 20.12 -25.30
N LEU A 209 -25.94 21.19 -25.46
CA LEU A 209 -26.41 22.43 -26.09
C LEU A 209 -26.29 22.40 -27.61
N TYR A 210 -25.22 21.80 -28.14
CA TYR A 210 -24.81 22.00 -29.52
C TYR A 210 -24.58 20.73 -30.35
N ASN A 211 -24.22 19.61 -29.72
CA ASN A 211 -23.82 18.38 -30.41
C ASN A 211 -24.37 17.13 -29.69
N PHE A 212 -25.67 17.12 -29.36
CA PHE A 212 -26.24 16.07 -28.52
C PHE A 212 -26.22 14.70 -29.21
N SER A 213 -26.55 14.64 -30.50
CA SER A 213 -26.46 13.44 -31.32
C SER A 213 -26.18 13.79 -32.79
N PRO A 214 -25.83 12.82 -33.65
CA PRO A 214 -25.62 13.08 -35.08
C PRO A 214 -26.83 13.71 -35.80
N THR A 215 -28.03 13.55 -35.25
CA THR A 215 -29.28 14.05 -35.84
C THR A 215 -29.95 15.15 -35.02
N THR A 216 -29.47 15.44 -33.80
CA THR A 216 -30.09 16.40 -32.89
C THR A 216 -29.02 17.29 -32.25
N SER A 217 -29.08 18.60 -32.51
CA SER A 217 -28.07 19.53 -31.98
C SER A 217 -28.21 19.76 -30.47
N GLN A 218 -29.43 19.97 -29.98
CA GLN A 218 -29.71 20.19 -28.55
C GLN A 218 -30.40 18.96 -27.96
N ASP A 219 -30.04 18.61 -26.73
CA ASP A 219 -30.71 17.58 -25.93
C ASP A 219 -32.22 17.88 -25.84
N PRO A 220 -33.09 17.00 -26.37
CA PRO A 220 -34.53 17.22 -26.35
C PRO A 220 -35.15 17.09 -24.95
N SER A 221 -34.43 16.50 -23.99
CA SER A 221 -34.86 16.42 -22.59
C SER A 221 -34.61 17.70 -21.80
N LEU A 222 -33.84 18.65 -22.33
CA LEU A 222 -33.52 19.91 -21.67
C LEU A 222 -34.60 20.96 -21.94
N ASP A 223 -35.10 21.62 -20.89
CA ASP A 223 -36.07 22.72 -20.99
C ASP A 223 -35.59 23.77 -22.01
N PRO A 224 -36.37 24.09 -23.06
CA PRO A 224 -35.91 24.95 -24.16
C PRO A 224 -35.53 26.37 -23.72
N ASN A 225 -36.22 26.91 -22.71
CA ASN A 225 -35.92 28.24 -22.16
C ASN A 225 -34.61 28.21 -21.38
N TYR A 226 -34.43 27.20 -20.52
CA TYR A 226 -33.17 27.00 -19.81
C TYR A 226 -32.00 26.74 -20.76
N ALA A 227 -32.19 25.92 -21.81
CA ALA A 227 -31.18 25.72 -22.85
C ALA A 227 -30.78 27.04 -23.53
N THR A 228 -31.74 27.93 -23.78
CA THR A 228 -31.45 29.26 -24.36
C THR A 228 -30.64 30.12 -23.39
N GLN A 229 -30.96 30.09 -22.09
CA GLN A 229 -30.15 30.77 -21.06
C GLN A 229 -28.72 30.23 -20.99
N LEU A 230 -28.57 28.89 -20.98
CA LEU A 230 -27.26 28.25 -20.98
C LEU A 230 -26.46 28.59 -22.24
N LYS A 231 -27.10 28.67 -23.42
CA LYS A 231 -26.44 29.08 -24.67
C LYS A 231 -25.95 30.53 -24.67
N GLN A 232 -26.55 31.41 -23.86
CA GLN A 232 -26.08 32.78 -23.68
C GLN A 232 -24.84 32.83 -22.77
N GLN A 233 -24.78 31.98 -21.75
CA GLN A 233 -23.66 31.90 -20.80
C GLN A 233 -22.49 31.05 -21.34
N CYS A 234 -22.80 30.07 -22.19
CA CYS A 234 -21.85 29.16 -22.83
C CYS A 234 -21.95 29.22 -24.36
N PRO A 235 -21.56 30.31 -25.03
CA PRO A 235 -21.67 30.42 -26.49
C PRO A 235 -20.86 29.34 -27.22
N LYS A 236 -21.41 28.80 -28.32
CA LYS A 236 -20.80 27.71 -29.12
C LYS A 236 -19.37 28.00 -29.57
N ASP A 237 -19.10 29.25 -29.96
CA ASP A 237 -17.84 29.68 -30.54
C ASP A 237 -16.93 30.40 -29.53
N SER A 238 -17.22 30.25 -28.23
CA SER A 238 -16.34 30.76 -27.17
C SER A 238 -15.06 29.93 -27.10
N ASN A 239 -13.92 30.62 -27.01
CA ASN A 239 -12.61 30.01 -26.77
C ASN A 239 -12.15 30.13 -25.32
N ASP A 240 -12.99 30.67 -24.42
CA ASP A 240 -12.67 30.81 -23.01
C ASP A 240 -12.94 29.48 -22.27
N PRO A 241 -11.90 28.75 -21.82
CA PRO A 241 -12.08 27.48 -21.12
C PRO A 241 -12.63 27.65 -19.70
N ASN A 242 -12.66 28.88 -19.17
CA ASN A 242 -13.05 29.18 -17.80
C ASN A 242 -14.51 29.64 -17.67
N LEU A 243 -15.31 29.54 -18.75
CA LEU A 243 -16.74 29.82 -18.64
C LEU A 243 -17.42 28.78 -17.76
N GLU A 244 -18.10 29.27 -16.72
CA GLU A 244 -18.78 28.47 -15.73
C GLU A 244 -20.24 28.91 -15.59
N VAL A 245 -21.10 27.96 -15.28
CA VAL A 245 -22.48 28.22 -14.89
C VAL A 245 -22.79 27.51 -13.57
N PRO A 246 -23.72 28.02 -12.76
CA PRO A 246 -24.14 27.30 -11.57
C PRO A 246 -24.81 25.96 -11.92
N MET A 247 -24.54 24.92 -11.14
CA MET A 247 -25.16 23.60 -11.33
C MET A 247 -26.64 23.61 -10.92
N ASP A 248 -26.98 24.40 -9.89
CA ASP A 248 -28.36 24.74 -9.54
C ASP A 248 -28.70 26.16 -10.05
N PRO A 249 -29.59 26.30 -11.05
CA PRO A 249 -29.95 27.61 -11.59
C PRO A 249 -30.84 28.47 -10.66
N THR A 250 -31.27 27.93 -9.52
CA THR A 250 -32.24 28.56 -8.63
C THR A 250 -31.62 28.91 -7.27
N THR A 251 -30.82 28.03 -6.67
CA THR A 251 -30.20 28.21 -5.34
C THR A 251 -28.72 27.81 -5.30
N PRO A 252 -27.85 28.46 -6.11
CA PRO A 252 -26.50 27.96 -6.42
C PRO A 252 -25.47 27.92 -5.29
N THR A 253 -25.75 28.57 -4.15
CA THR A 253 -24.78 28.76 -3.05
C THR A 253 -25.19 28.05 -1.77
N ILE A 254 -26.25 27.25 -1.78
CA ILE A 254 -26.73 26.50 -0.61
C ILE A 254 -26.98 25.05 -1.01
N MET A 255 -26.72 24.11 -0.10
CA MET A 255 -27.18 22.74 -0.29
C MET A 255 -28.66 22.62 0.07
N ASP A 256 -29.49 22.29 -0.90
CA ASP A 256 -30.90 22.05 -0.66
C ASP A 256 -31.49 21.01 -1.63
N LYS A 257 -32.81 20.82 -1.57
CA LYS A 257 -33.52 19.86 -2.42
C LYS A 257 -33.80 20.39 -3.83
N ASN A 258 -33.40 21.61 -4.14
CA ASN A 258 -33.86 22.31 -5.34
C ASN A 258 -33.24 21.73 -6.61
N TYR A 259 -32.09 21.06 -6.50
CA TYR A 259 -31.56 20.14 -7.53
C TYR A 259 -32.64 19.20 -8.08
N TYR A 260 -33.42 18.53 -7.21
CA TYR A 260 -34.48 17.61 -7.65
C TYR A 260 -35.69 18.34 -8.24
N VAL A 261 -36.00 19.54 -7.75
CA VAL A 261 -37.04 20.40 -8.33
C VAL A 261 -36.66 20.80 -9.76
N ASN A 262 -35.39 21.16 -9.97
CA ASN A 262 -34.84 21.50 -11.27
C ASN A 262 -34.87 20.30 -12.23
N ILE A 263 -34.50 19.09 -11.78
CA ILE A 263 -34.59 17.87 -12.62
C ILE A 263 -36.02 17.62 -13.09
N LEU A 264 -37.03 17.74 -12.21
CA LEU A 264 -38.45 17.57 -12.57
C LEU A 264 -38.93 18.64 -13.55
N ALA A 265 -38.31 19.82 -13.54
CA ALA A 265 -38.54 20.89 -14.49
C ALA A 265 -37.73 20.74 -15.79
N ASN A 266 -37.04 19.61 -16.00
CA ASN A 266 -36.14 19.37 -17.13
C ASN A 266 -34.94 20.35 -17.18
N ARG A 267 -34.46 20.77 -16.01
CA ARG A 267 -33.37 21.74 -15.83
C ARG A 267 -32.13 21.13 -15.15
N GLY A 268 -31.95 19.82 -15.19
CA GLY A 268 -30.68 19.21 -14.80
C GLY A 268 -29.57 19.69 -15.75
N LEU A 269 -28.40 20.06 -15.23
CA LEU A 269 -27.32 20.64 -16.05
C LEU A 269 -26.61 19.57 -16.88
N PHE A 270 -26.31 18.42 -16.30
CA PHE A 270 -25.66 17.30 -16.97
C PHE A 270 -26.66 16.28 -17.53
N THR A 271 -26.23 15.47 -18.49
CA THR A 271 -27.05 14.33 -18.97
C THR A 271 -27.22 13.32 -17.86
N SER A 272 -26.17 13.12 -17.06
CA SER A 272 -26.16 12.29 -15.85
C SER A 272 -27.12 12.77 -14.76
N ASP A 273 -27.48 14.05 -14.70
CA ASP A 273 -28.54 14.53 -13.80
C ASP A 273 -29.93 14.25 -14.39
N GLN A 274 -30.13 14.63 -15.65
CA GLN A 274 -31.47 14.55 -16.26
C GLN A 274 -31.93 13.10 -16.47
N THR A 275 -31.00 12.16 -16.59
CA THR A 275 -31.30 10.73 -16.73
C THR A 275 -31.92 10.13 -15.46
N LEU A 276 -31.83 10.77 -14.29
CA LEU A 276 -32.40 10.27 -13.02
C LEU A 276 -33.94 10.16 -13.03
N ILE A 277 -34.63 10.77 -14.01
CA ILE A 277 -36.08 10.61 -14.19
C ILE A 277 -36.46 9.68 -15.37
N SER A 278 -35.48 9.00 -15.98
CA SER A 278 -35.72 8.10 -17.11
C SER A 278 -36.26 6.72 -16.71
N ASN A 279 -36.11 6.33 -15.45
CA ASN A 279 -36.63 5.08 -14.89
C ASN A 279 -37.67 5.39 -13.78
N PRO A 280 -38.79 4.63 -13.70
CA PRO A 280 -39.87 4.89 -12.73
C PRO A 280 -39.44 4.95 -11.26
N ASP A 281 -38.52 4.09 -10.84
CA ASP A 281 -38.10 3.96 -9.43
C ASP A 281 -37.24 5.18 -9.04
N THR A 282 -36.21 5.47 -9.85
CA THR A 282 -35.38 6.67 -9.65
C THR A 282 -36.19 7.97 -9.78
N ALA A 283 -37.15 8.04 -10.71
CA ALA A 283 -38.05 9.17 -10.86
C ALA A 283 -38.96 9.35 -9.64
N GLN A 284 -39.36 8.26 -8.97
CA GLN A 284 -40.12 8.31 -7.73
C GLN A 284 -39.27 8.89 -6.59
N GLN A 285 -38.02 8.47 -6.45
CA GLN A 285 -37.10 9.01 -5.44
C GLN A 285 -36.83 10.51 -5.67
N VAL A 286 -36.57 10.93 -6.91
CA VAL A 286 -36.44 12.36 -7.29
C VAL A 286 -37.69 13.15 -6.88
N LYS A 287 -38.89 12.62 -7.15
CA LYS A 287 -40.16 13.26 -6.72
C LYS A 287 -40.29 13.35 -5.21
N GLN A 288 -39.86 12.32 -4.47
CA GLN A 288 -39.91 12.35 -3.00
C GLN A 288 -39.00 13.44 -2.46
N TYR A 289 -37.74 13.51 -2.90
CA TYR A 289 -36.81 14.54 -2.47
C TYR A 289 -37.25 15.96 -2.83
N ALA A 290 -37.83 16.16 -4.03
CA ALA A 290 -38.36 17.47 -4.41
C ALA A 290 -39.55 17.91 -3.53
N ASN A 291 -40.41 16.98 -3.10
CA ASN A 291 -41.67 17.31 -2.44
C ASN A 291 -41.60 17.28 -0.91
N VAL A 292 -40.78 16.41 -0.31
CA VAL A 292 -40.72 16.22 1.15
C VAL A 292 -39.58 17.06 1.72
N PRO A 293 -39.86 18.08 2.57
CA PRO A 293 -38.82 18.85 3.22
C PRO A 293 -37.88 17.96 4.06
N PHE A 294 -36.58 18.24 4.02
CA PHE A 294 -35.53 17.60 4.82
C PHE A 294 -35.26 16.10 4.59
N LEU A 295 -36.10 15.40 3.81
CA LEU A 295 -35.91 13.97 3.52
C LEU A 295 -34.55 13.71 2.88
N TRP A 296 -34.24 14.43 1.81
CA TRP A 296 -32.97 14.32 1.11
C TRP A 296 -31.78 14.62 2.04
N THR A 297 -31.86 15.66 2.87
CA THR A 297 -30.73 16.08 3.71
C THR A 297 -30.32 14.98 4.70
N GLY A 298 -31.29 14.30 5.31
CA GLY A 298 -31.01 13.16 6.20
C GLY A 298 -30.40 11.98 5.46
N GLU A 299 -30.99 11.58 4.33
CA GLU A 299 -30.49 10.45 3.54
C GLU A 299 -29.14 10.75 2.88
N PHE A 300 -28.86 12.02 2.54
CA PHE A 300 -27.56 12.46 2.04
C PHE A 300 -26.45 12.23 3.06
N ALA A 301 -26.69 12.54 4.34
CA ALA A 301 -25.74 12.27 5.40
C ALA A 301 -25.45 10.75 5.53
N GLU A 302 -26.47 9.89 5.38
CA GLU A 302 -26.26 8.44 5.38
C GLU A 302 -25.49 7.96 4.15
N ALA A 303 -25.83 8.46 2.96
CA ALA A 303 -25.22 8.06 1.70
C ALA A 303 -23.75 8.51 1.61
N ILE A 304 -23.41 9.73 2.05
CA ILE A 304 -22.03 10.21 2.08
C ILE A 304 -21.20 9.46 3.13
N LEU A 305 -21.80 9.01 4.24
CA LEU A 305 -21.15 8.11 5.21
C LEU A 305 -20.89 6.71 4.65
N LYS A 306 -21.77 6.19 3.78
CA LYS A 306 -21.51 4.92 3.05
C LYS A 306 -20.39 5.11 2.04
N MET A 307 -20.44 6.20 1.26
CA MET A 307 -19.40 6.55 0.30
C MET A 307 -18.04 6.71 0.99
N GLY A 308 -17.99 7.40 2.13
CA GLY A 308 -16.77 7.58 2.92
C GLY A 308 -16.14 6.29 3.47
N LYS A 309 -16.75 5.12 3.26
CA LYS A 309 -16.26 3.80 3.65
C LYS A 309 -15.80 2.96 2.45
N VAL A 310 -15.89 3.49 1.23
CA VAL A 310 -15.48 2.79 0.01
C VAL A 310 -13.98 2.56 0.02
N ASP A 311 -13.58 1.28 -0.08
CA ASP A 311 -12.21 0.81 -0.23
C ASP A 311 -11.19 1.48 0.71
N VAL A 312 -11.65 1.83 1.92
CA VAL A 312 -10.82 2.55 2.89
C VAL A 312 -9.65 1.70 3.36
N LEU A 313 -8.45 2.28 3.32
CA LEU A 313 -7.30 1.69 3.96
C LEU A 313 -7.48 1.79 5.48
N THR A 314 -7.83 0.68 6.10
CA THR A 314 -8.03 0.55 7.55
C THR A 314 -7.06 -0.47 8.14
N GLY A 315 -6.95 -0.50 9.47
CA GLY A 315 -6.13 -1.50 10.14
C GLY A 315 -5.63 -1.04 11.49
N THR A 316 -5.82 -1.89 12.51
CA THR A 316 -5.39 -1.69 13.91
C THR A 316 -3.88 -1.51 14.01
N CYS A 317 -3.15 -1.92 12.96
CA CYS A 317 -1.72 -2.18 13.03
C CYS A 317 -0.89 -1.52 11.94
N GLY A 318 -1.39 -0.63 11.09
CA GLY A 318 -0.53 -0.13 10.00
C GLY A 318 0.53 0.90 10.43
N LEU A 319 0.81 1.06 11.73
CA LEU A 319 2.13 1.55 12.15
C LEU A 319 3.20 0.44 12.05
N ALA A 320 2.82 -0.80 11.75
CA ALA A 320 3.72 -1.95 11.74
C ALA A 320 4.90 -1.75 10.80
N GLU A 321 4.68 -1.44 9.52
CA GLU A 321 5.79 -1.18 8.58
C GLU A 321 6.70 -0.05 9.04
N PHE A 322 6.11 1.04 9.59
CA PHE A 322 6.90 2.13 10.16
C PHE A 322 7.73 1.68 11.38
N ILE A 323 7.14 0.91 12.30
CA ILE A 323 7.82 0.39 13.49
C ILE A 323 8.96 -0.57 13.09
N VAL A 324 8.72 -1.43 12.09
CA VAL A 324 9.77 -2.30 11.56
C VAL A 324 10.90 -1.46 10.97
N LYS A 325 10.60 -0.51 10.09
CA LYS A 325 11.59 0.38 9.48
C LYS A 325 12.40 1.14 10.53
N ASP A 326 11.75 1.70 11.54
CA ASP A 326 12.40 2.41 12.64
C ASP A 326 13.32 1.48 13.46
N GLU A 327 12.90 0.26 13.79
CA GLU A 327 13.80 -0.71 14.46
C GLU A 327 15.01 -1.11 13.59
N VAL A 328 14.79 -1.25 12.27
CA VAL A 328 15.87 -1.54 11.30
C VAL A 328 16.85 -0.37 11.23
N GLU A 329 16.38 0.88 11.10
CA GLU A 329 17.21 2.08 11.07
C GLU A 329 18.02 2.26 12.37
N ASN A 330 17.38 2.04 13.51
CA ASN A 330 18.03 2.09 14.83
C ASN A 330 19.10 0.99 14.99
N ALA A 331 18.87 -0.20 14.44
CA ALA A 331 19.85 -1.27 14.45
C ALA A 331 21.01 -1.00 13.48
N PHE A 332 20.70 -0.57 12.25
CA PHE A 332 21.67 -0.26 11.20
C PHE A 332 22.64 0.86 11.60
N THR A 333 22.13 1.89 12.27
CA THR A 333 22.96 3.00 12.79
C THR A 333 24.04 2.51 13.77
N ARG A 334 23.76 1.42 14.51
CA ARG A 334 24.70 0.82 15.47
C ARG A 334 25.63 -0.19 14.80
N ASP A 335 25.11 -1.01 13.90
CA ASP A 335 25.87 -1.98 13.12
C ASP A 335 25.29 -2.06 11.70
N LYS A 336 26.03 -1.50 10.73
CA LYS A 336 25.67 -1.54 9.31
C LYS A 336 25.51 -2.97 8.77
N GLY A 337 26.14 -3.95 9.41
CA GLY A 337 26.03 -5.36 9.06
C GLY A 337 24.66 -5.97 9.34
N VAL A 338 23.78 -5.30 10.09
CA VAL A 338 22.42 -5.80 10.39
C VAL A 338 21.57 -5.89 9.11
N ALA A 339 21.66 -4.92 8.20
CA ALA A 339 20.88 -4.92 6.96
C ALA A 339 21.09 -6.21 6.15
N ALA A 340 22.36 -6.55 5.87
CA ALA A 340 22.70 -7.81 5.21
C ALA A 340 22.27 -9.06 6.01
N GLY A 341 22.28 -8.97 7.34
CA GLY A 341 21.81 -10.05 8.22
C GLY A 341 20.32 -10.32 8.08
N LEU A 342 19.50 -9.27 8.01
CA LEU A 342 18.04 -9.35 7.86
C LEU A 342 17.64 -9.85 6.46
N VAL A 343 18.31 -9.34 5.41
CA VAL A 343 18.11 -9.84 4.03
C VAL A 343 18.43 -11.34 3.93
N ARG A 344 19.57 -11.76 4.51
CA ARG A 344 19.94 -13.19 4.58
C ARG A 344 18.93 -13.99 5.39
N MET A 345 18.45 -13.47 6.52
CA MET A 345 17.47 -14.18 7.35
C MET A 345 16.16 -14.42 6.59
N HIS A 346 15.67 -13.43 5.85
CA HIS A 346 14.48 -13.58 5.02
C HIS A 346 14.68 -14.61 3.90
N PHE A 347 15.83 -14.60 3.20
CA PHE A 347 16.17 -15.64 2.22
C PHE A 347 16.16 -17.04 2.85
N HIS A 348 16.79 -17.19 4.02
CA HIS A 348 16.91 -18.47 4.69
C HIS A 348 15.55 -19.01 5.17
N ASP A 349 14.66 -18.14 5.66
CA ASP A 349 13.27 -18.49 5.99
C ASP A 349 12.55 -19.04 4.74
N CYS A 350 12.51 -18.25 3.67
CA CYS A 350 11.83 -18.58 2.42
C CYS A 350 12.31 -19.88 1.78
N PHE A 351 13.60 -20.20 1.89
CA PHE A 351 14.17 -21.37 1.22
C PHE A 351 13.99 -22.67 2.00
N VAL A 352 13.80 -22.67 3.32
CA VAL A 352 13.68 -23.95 4.06
C VAL A 352 12.25 -24.48 3.97
N ARG A 353 11.30 -23.85 4.68
CA ARG A 353 9.88 -24.25 4.68
C ARG A 353 8.94 -23.29 3.95
N GLY A 354 9.42 -22.12 3.58
CA GLY A 354 8.63 -21.04 3.01
C GLY A 354 8.78 -19.78 3.86
N CYS A 355 8.32 -18.64 3.35
CA CYS A 355 8.44 -17.35 4.04
C CYS A 355 7.40 -17.24 5.16
N ASP A 356 7.50 -18.11 6.17
CA ASP A 356 6.54 -18.30 7.25
C ASP A 356 7.13 -17.96 8.64
N GLY A 357 8.33 -17.38 8.70
CA GLY A 357 8.99 -17.00 9.95
C GLY A 357 9.45 -18.18 10.81
N SER A 358 9.44 -19.41 10.29
CA SER A 358 9.93 -20.60 10.99
C SER A 358 11.38 -20.47 11.44
N VAL A 359 12.22 -19.74 10.69
CA VAL A 359 13.63 -19.48 11.06
C VAL A 359 13.79 -18.76 12.40
N LEU A 360 12.75 -18.07 12.88
CA LEU A 360 12.79 -17.28 14.11
C LEU A 360 12.61 -18.12 15.38
N ILE A 361 12.10 -19.36 15.25
CA ILE A 361 11.76 -20.26 16.37
C ILE A 361 13.02 -20.74 17.11
N ASP A 362 12.92 -20.83 18.45
CA ASP A 362 13.95 -21.36 19.34
C ASP A 362 13.97 -22.89 19.35
N SER A 363 15.18 -23.46 19.52
CA SER A 363 15.33 -24.87 19.86
C SER A 363 14.65 -25.19 21.20
N THR A 364 14.11 -26.41 21.31
CA THR A 364 13.58 -26.99 22.54
C THR A 364 14.44 -28.19 22.96
N PRO A 365 14.27 -28.74 24.18
CA PRO A 365 15.02 -29.95 24.58
C PRO A 365 14.84 -31.15 23.63
N SER A 366 13.73 -31.23 22.91
CA SER A 366 13.41 -32.30 21.97
C SER A 366 13.60 -31.94 20.50
N ASN A 367 13.94 -30.69 20.18
CA ASN A 367 14.05 -30.22 18.80
C ASN A 367 15.13 -29.14 18.61
N ARG A 368 15.99 -29.30 17.61
CA ARG A 368 16.95 -28.27 17.20
C ARG A 368 16.38 -27.48 16.03
N ALA A 369 16.18 -26.17 16.22
CA ALA A 369 15.59 -25.26 15.23
C ALA A 369 16.59 -24.83 14.13
N GLU A 370 16.06 -24.27 13.03
CA GLU A 370 16.84 -23.87 11.85
C GLU A 370 17.95 -22.86 12.16
N LYS A 371 17.67 -21.88 13.01
CA LYS A 371 18.68 -20.87 13.38
C LYS A 371 19.89 -21.44 14.11
N ASP A 372 19.72 -22.58 14.77
CA ASP A 372 20.80 -23.29 15.46
C ASP A 372 21.51 -24.31 14.56
N SER A 373 21.16 -24.40 13.28
CA SER A 373 21.87 -25.29 12.36
C SER A 373 23.31 -24.81 12.11
N PRO A 374 24.24 -25.71 11.74
CA PRO A 374 25.62 -25.31 11.40
C PRO A 374 25.74 -24.31 10.24
N VAL A 375 24.70 -24.19 9.40
CA VAL A 375 24.66 -23.23 8.27
C VAL A 375 24.29 -21.82 8.75
N ASN A 376 23.53 -21.73 9.84
CA ASN A 376 22.93 -20.50 10.35
C ASN A 376 23.58 -19.98 11.63
N ASN A 377 24.16 -20.82 12.48
CA ASN A 377 24.83 -20.41 13.70
C ASN A 377 26.36 -20.44 13.51
N PRO A 378 27.10 -19.32 13.66
CA PRO A 378 26.67 -18.00 14.17
C PRO A 378 26.38 -16.94 13.08
N SER A 379 26.05 -17.35 11.84
CA SER A 379 26.02 -16.46 10.69
C SER A 379 24.74 -15.61 10.54
N LEU A 380 23.56 -16.13 10.93
CA LEU A 380 22.32 -15.37 11.00
C LEU A 380 22.34 -14.41 12.20
N ARG A 381 21.92 -13.16 11.96
CA ARG A 381 21.90 -12.06 12.95
C ARG A 381 20.77 -11.08 12.64
N GLY A 382 20.45 -10.17 13.57
CA GLY A 382 19.32 -9.24 13.45
C GLY A 382 18.03 -9.78 14.07
N PHE A 383 18.12 -10.91 14.76
CA PHE A 383 17.05 -11.58 15.48
C PHE A 383 16.38 -10.64 16.50
N GLU A 384 17.18 -9.87 17.22
CA GLU A 384 16.77 -8.87 18.19
C GLU A 384 16.01 -7.69 17.58
N VAL A 385 16.20 -7.39 16.28
CA VAL A 385 15.46 -6.33 15.57
C VAL A 385 14.02 -6.77 15.37
N ILE A 386 13.84 -8.02 14.91
CA ILE A 386 12.52 -8.64 14.74
C ILE A 386 11.78 -8.72 16.08
N ASP A 387 12.47 -9.11 17.15
CA ASP A 387 11.87 -9.21 18.48
C ASP A 387 11.42 -7.84 19.02
N LYS A 388 12.22 -6.78 18.83
CA LYS A 388 11.85 -5.42 19.26
C LYS A 388 10.67 -4.86 18.47
N ALA A 389 10.70 -5.05 17.15
CA ALA A 389 9.60 -4.64 16.29
C ALA A 389 8.31 -5.37 16.68
N LYS A 390 8.40 -6.69 16.91
CA LYS A 390 7.26 -7.48 17.37
C LYS A 390 6.73 -7.00 18.71
N ALA A 391 7.59 -6.78 19.69
CA ALA A 391 7.16 -6.30 21.00
C ALA A 391 6.43 -4.95 20.93
N ARG A 392 6.95 -4.01 20.11
CA ARG A 392 6.29 -2.71 19.87
C ARG A 392 4.95 -2.87 19.18
N ILE A 393 4.88 -3.70 18.15
CA ILE A 393 3.65 -3.96 17.40
C ILE A 393 2.59 -4.62 18.29
N GLU A 394 2.97 -5.61 19.11
CA GLU A 394 2.04 -6.29 20.02
C GLU A 394 1.49 -5.36 21.12
N ASN A 395 2.24 -4.32 21.50
CA ASN A 395 1.76 -3.29 22.43
C ASN A 395 0.69 -2.36 21.80
N ILE A 396 0.66 -2.26 20.47
CA ILE A 396 -0.26 -1.36 19.74
C ILE A 396 -1.47 -2.14 19.22
N CYS A 397 -1.24 -3.35 18.70
CA CYS A 397 -2.23 -4.12 17.96
C CYS A 397 -1.93 -5.61 18.06
N LYS A 398 -2.11 -6.10 19.28
CA LYS A 398 -1.84 -7.46 19.71
C LYS A 398 -2.46 -8.51 18.78
N GLY A 399 -1.65 -9.48 18.35
CA GLY A 399 -2.11 -10.67 17.62
C GLY A 399 -2.52 -10.40 16.16
N VAL A 400 -2.12 -9.26 15.59
CA VAL A 400 -2.51 -8.88 14.23
C VAL A 400 -1.42 -9.17 13.19
N VAL A 401 -0.18 -8.74 13.46
CA VAL A 401 0.93 -8.84 12.49
C VAL A 401 1.82 -10.04 12.81
N SER A 402 2.07 -10.88 11.81
CA SER A 402 2.94 -12.06 11.96
C SER A 402 4.41 -11.69 12.08
N CYS A 403 5.21 -12.57 12.68
CA CYS A 403 6.65 -12.45 12.66
C CYS A 403 7.22 -12.63 11.24
N ALA A 404 6.56 -13.43 10.41
CA ALA A 404 6.86 -13.58 8.99
C ALA A 404 6.73 -12.25 8.22
N ASP A 405 5.66 -11.48 8.44
CA ASP A 405 5.51 -10.15 7.84
C ASP A 405 6.57 -9.17 8.35
N ILE A 406 6.86 -9.16 9.65
CA ILE A 406 7.92 -8.33 10.23
C ILE A 406 9.28 -8.63 9.58
N LEU A 407 9.62 -9.91 9.37
CA LEU A 407 10.87 -10.30 8.72
C LEU A 407 10.93 -9.86 7.26
N ALA A 408 9.82 -9.98 6.51
CA ALA A 408 9.75 -9.54 5.12
C ALA A 408 9.89 -8.01 4.99
N PHE A 409 9.19 -7.24 5.83
CA PHE A 409 9.34 -5.79 5.90
C PHE A 409 10.77 -5.39 6.28
N ALA A 410 11.36 -6.05 7.27
CA ALA A 410 12.71 -5.74 7.71
C ALA A 410 13.77 -5.98 6.61
N ALA A 411 13.58 -7.00 5.77
CA ALA A 411 14.44 -7.24 4.62
C ALA A 411 14.29 -6.15 3.55
N ARG A 412 13.06 -5.69 3.27
CA ARG A 412 12.78 -4.58 2.34
C ARG A 412 13.40 -3.28 2.82
N ASP A 413 13.20 -2.93 4.09
CA ASP A 413 13.75 -1.73 4.69
C ASP A 413 15.29 -1.78 4.73
N SER A 414 15.87 -2.98 4.89
CA SER A 414 17.32 -3.20 4.83
C SER A 414 17.92 -2.97 3.45
N ILE A 415 17.18 -3.23 2.36
CA ILE A 415 17.61 -2.93 0.99
C ILE A 415 17.51 -1.42 0.72
N GLU A 416 16.41 -0.79 1.14
CA GLU A 416 16.19 0.65 0.96
C GLU A 416 17.27 1.47 1.70
N ILE A 417 17.55 1.14 2.96
CA ILE A 417 18.52 1.90 3.79
C ILE A 417 19.97 1.76 3.27
N THR A 418 20.27 0.70 2.52
CA THR A 418 21.54 0.51 1.83
C THR A 418 21.54 1.09 0.41
N GLN A 419 20.61 1.99 0.08
CA GLN A 419 20.48 2.69 -1.21
C GLN A 419 19.93 1.85 -2.37
N GLY A 420 19.37 0.68 -2.08
CA GLY A 420 18.62 -0.11 -3.06
C GLY A 420 17.23 0.49 -3.32
N LEU A 421 16.58 0.00 -4.37
CA LEU A 421 15.20 0.37 -4.67
C LEU A 421 14.26 -0.25 -3.62
N GLY A 422 13.50 0.60 -2.92
CA GLY A 422 12.40 0.14 -2.06
C GLY A 422 11.29 -0.52 -2.86
N TYR A 423 10.55 -1.44 -2.23
CA TYR A 423 9.47 -2.18 -2.89
C TYR A 423 8.33 -2.50 -1.92
N ASP A 424 7.16 -2.79 -2.49
CA ASP A 424 5.98 -3.16 -1.71
C ASP A 424 6.06 -4.63 -1.30
N VAL A 425 5.75 -4.91 -0.04
CA VAL A 425 5.72 -6.26 0.51
C VAL A 425 4.25 -6.63 0.77
N PRO A 426 3.68 -7.61 0.05
CA PRO A 426 2.34 -8.10 0.36
C PRO A 426 2.31 -8.63 1.79
N ALA A 427 1.44 -8.08 2.64
CA ALA A 427 1.28 -8.49 4.04
C ALA A 427 0.26 -9.64 4.20
N GLY A 428 0.04 -10.09 5.43
CA GLY A 428 -0.98 -11.10 5.76
C GLY A 428 -0.43 -12.52 5.86
N ARG A 429 0.89 -12.68 5.96
CA ARG A 429 1.52 -13.97 6.24
C ARG A 429 1.06 -14.50 7.59
N ARG A 430 1.00 -15.81 7.72
CA ARG A 430 0.87 -16.51 9.00
C ARG A 430 2.20 -17.15 9.35
N ASP A 431 2.48 -17.18 10.64
CA ASP A 431 3.65 -17.80 11.22
C ASP A 431 3.55 -19.34 11.17
N GLY A 432 4.61 -19.97 10.71
CA GLY A 432 4.83 -21.41 10.78
C GLY A 432 5.05 -21.87 12.22
N ARG A 433 4.78 -23.16 12.47
CA ARG A 433 4.88 -23.79 13.81
C ARG A 433 6.05 -24.75 13.96
N VAL A 434 6.80 -24.98 12.89
CA VAL A 434 7.81 -26.04 12.81
C VAL A 434 9.10 -25.44 12.28
N SER A 435 10.20 -25.69 12.98
CA SER A 435 11.55 -25.31 12.55
C SER A 435 12.51 -26.45 12.86
N LEU A 436 13.23 -26.93 11.85
CA LEU A 436 14.08 -28.13 11.93
C LEU A 436 15.47 -27.87 11.34
N ALA A 437 16.52 -27.96 12.17
CA ALA A 437 17.91 -27.75 11.75
C ALA A 437 18.34 -28.62 10.53
N PRO A 438 17.98 -29.93 10.43
CA PRO A 438 18.39 -30.75 9.30
C PRO A 438 17.88 -30.25 7.94
N GLU A 439 16.73 -29.59 7.89
CA GLU A 439 16.13 -29.11 6.64
C GLU A 439 16.95 -27.99 6.00
N THR A 440 17.76 -27.28 6.78
CA THR A 440 18.66 -26.23 6.27
C THR A 440 19.70 -26.78 5.29
N LEU A 441 20.26 -27.97 5.56
CA LEU A 441 21.26 -28.61 4.70
C LEU A 441 20.67 -29.16 3.41
N THR A 442 19.37 -29.51 3.43
CA THR A 442 18.67 -30.03 2.26
C THR A 442 18.22 -28.91 1.32
N ASN A 443 17.84 -27.76 1.87
CA ASN A 443 17.12 -26.75 1.11
C ASN A 443 17.93 -25.49 0.75
N LEU A 444 18.99 -25.18 1.50
CA LEU A 444 19.78 -23.96 1.25
C LEU A 444 20.88 -24.23 0.22
N PRO A 445 21.09 -23.32 -0.76
CA PRO A 445 22.23 -23.41 -1.65
C PRO A 445 23.53 -23.21 -0.86
N VAL A 446 24.53 -24.07 -1.11
CA VAL A 446 25.84 -23.96 -0.45
C VAL A 446 26.83 -23.16 -1.31
N PRO A 447 27.87 -22.55 -0.70
CA PRO A 447 28.83 -21.71 -1.41
C PRO A 447 29.60 -22.38 -2.55
N THR A 448 29.60 -23.71 -2.62
CA THR A 448 30.34 -24.52 -3.60
C THR A 448 29.51 -25.00 -4.79
N PHE A 449 28.21 -24.66 -4.86
CA PHE A 449 27.36 -25.11 -5.96
C PHE A 449 27.83 -24.60 -7.33
N ASN A 450 27.57 -25.41 -8.36
CA ASN A 450 27.68 -24.98 -9.76
C ASN A 450 26.36 -24.37 -10.27
N VAL A 451 26.35 -23.85 -11.50
CA VAL A 451 25.18 -23.18 -12.09
C VAL A 451 23.95 -24.09 -12.15
N ASP A 452 24.12 -25.37 -12.50
CA ASP A 452 22.99 -26.30 -12.59
C ASP A 452 22.37 -26.58 -11.21
N GLN A 453 23.21 -26.75 -10.19
CA GLN A 453 22.78 -26.94 -8.81
C GLN A 453 22.07 -25.70 -8.26
N LEU A 454 22.61 -24.50 -8.50
CA LEU A 454 21.96 -23.24 -8.13
C LEU A 454 20.61 -23.09 -8.84
N THR A 455 20.59 -23.32 -10.15
CA THR A 455 19.36 -23.23 -10.95
C THR A 455 18.31 -24.22 -10.44
N GLN A 456 18.69 -25.45 -10.15
CA GLN A 456 17.76 -26.45 -9.61
C GLN A 456 17.25 -26.05 -8.21
N SER A 457 18.13 -25.52 -7.35
CA SER A 457 17.75 -25.07 -6.00
C SER A 457 16.69 -23.97 -6.04
N PHE A 458 16.82 -22.99 -6.93
CA PHE A 458 15.84 -21.91 -7.11
C PHE A 458 14.56 -22.40 -7.79
N ARG A 459 14.67 -23.28 -8.80
CA ARG A 459 13.50 -23.90 -9.46
C ARG A 459 12.65 -24.70 -8.49
N ASN A 460 13.25 -25.38 -7.51
CA ASN A 460 12.52 -26.09 -6.45
C ASN A 460 11.66 -25.14 -5.58
N LYS A 461 11.90 -23.84 -5.64
CA LYS A 461 11.13 -22.78 -4.97
C LYS A 461 10.26 -21.98 -5.95
N GLY A 462 10.12 -22.44 -7.20
CA GLY A 462 9.33 -21.75 -8.23
C GLY A 462 10.00 -20.50 -8.82
N LEU A 463 11.29 -20.28 -8.54
CA LEU A 463 12.05 -19.13 -9.05
C LEU A 463 12.79 -19.50 -10.33
N THR A 464 12.90 -18.54 -11.25
CA THR A 464 13.60 -18.71 -12.53
C THR A 464 15.12 -18.60 -12.38
N GLN A 465 15.87 -18.98 -13.42
CA GLN A 465 17.33 -18.76 -13.45
C GLN A 465 17.68 -17.26 -13.42
N GLU A 466 16.84 -16.41 -14.02
CA GLU A 466 17.02 -14.96 -13.97
C GLU A 466 16.77 -14.40 -12.56
N ASP A 467 15.75 -14.89 -11.85
CA ASP A 467 15.54 -14.54 -10.44
C ASP A 467 16.76 -14.97 -9.60
N MET A 468 17.34 -16.16 -9.86
CA MET A 468 18.55 -16.65 -9.19
C MET A 468 19.76 -15.74 -9.40
N VAL A 469 20.08 -15.38 -10.65
CA VAL A 469 21.24 -14.51 -10.96
C VAL A 469 21.01 -13.10 -10.40
N THR A 470 19.77 -12.61 -10.44
CA THR A 470 19.40 -11.29 -9.92
C THR A 470 19.49 -11.23 -8.40
N LEU A 471 18.89 -12.19 -7.69
CA LEU A 471 18.91 -12.27 -6.22
C LEU A 471 20.31 -12.50 -5.65
N SER A 472 21.19 -13.18 -6.40
CA SER A 472 22.60 -13.32 -6.03
C SER A 472 23.30 -11.95 -5.89
N GLY A 473 22.76 -10.89 -6.52
CA GLY A 473 23.20 -9.51 -6.34
C GLY A 473 23.17 -9.02 -4.89
N ALA A 474 22.38 -9.64 -4.01
CA ALA A 474 22.34 -9.31 -2.58
C ALA A 474 23.71 -9.47 -1.89
N HIS A 475 24.63 -10.26 -2.45
CA HIS A 475 26.01 -10.38 -1.95
C HIS A 475 26.83 -9.07 -2.07
N THR A 476 26.31 -8.03 -2.72
CA THR A 476 26.90 -6.68 -2.70
C THR A 476 26.99 -6.10 -1.27
N ILE A 477 26.07 -6.47 -0.37
CA ILE A 477 26.12 -6.05 1.04
C ILE A 477 26.54 -7.18 1.99
N GLY A 478 27.31 -6.82 3.02
CA GLY A 478 27.64 -7.70 4.13
C GLY A 478 28.99 -8.40 4.02
N ARG A 479 29.13 -9.47 4.81
CA ARG A 479 30.40 -10.16 5.07
C ARG A 479 30.19 -11.65 5.23
N SER A 480 31.22 -12.42 4.89
CA SER A 480 31.22 -13.88 5.00
C SER A 480 32.37 -14.37 5.87
N HIS A 481 32.16 -15.49 6.56
CA HIS A 481 33.21 -16.14 7.32
C HIS A 481 34.21 -16.82 6.38
N CYS A 482 35.50 -16.78 6.73
CA CYS A 482 36.56 -17.43 5.95
C CYS A 482 36.28 -18.92 5.71
N THR A 483 35.64 -19.61 6.67
CA THR A 483 35.30 -21.03 6.58
C THR A 483 34.35 -21.35 5.43
N SER A 484 33.57 -20.39 4.94
CA SER A 484 32.63 -20.58 3.82
C SER A 484 33.31 -20.64 2.45
N PHE A 485 34.57 -20.19 2.34
CA PHE A 485 35.30 -20.15 1.06
C PHE A 485 36.78 -20.57 1.18
N SER A 486 37.26 -21.00 2.34
CA SER A 486 38.67 -21.36 2.56
C SER A 486 39.16 -22.50 1.67
N SER A 487 38.26 -23.40 1.24
CA SER A 487 38.57 -24.43 0.26
C SER A 487 39.09 -23.82 -1.04
N ARG A 488 38.57 -22.67 -1.48
CA ARG A 488 39.05 -21.96 -2.67
C ARG A 488 40.46 -21.40 -2.54
N LEU A 489 40.91 -21.13 -1.32
CA LEU A 489 42.24 -20.56 -1.08
C LEU A 489 43.33 -21.61 -0.92
N TYR A 490 43.00 -22.75 -0.29
CA TYR A 490 44.01 -23.68 0.22
C TYR A 490 43.84 -25.14 -0.22
N ASN A 491 42.61 -25.61 -0.47
CA ASN A 491 42.31 -27.01 -0.74
C ASN A 491 41.26 -27.14 -1.86
N PHE A 492 41.49 -26.49 -3.00
CA PHE A 492 40.47 -26.40 -4.05
C PHE A 492 40.25 -27.75 -4.75
N SER A 493 41.32 -28.48 -5.08
CA SER A 493 41.26 -29.82 -5.62
C SER A 493 42.47 -30.66 -5.19
N SER A 494 42.48 -31.95 -5.55
CA SER A 494 43.65 -32.81 -5.35
C SER A 494 44.89 -32.37 -6.15
N MET A 495 44.71 -31.55 -7.19
CA MET A 495 45.79 -31.10 -8.09
C MET A 495 46.15 -29.62 -7.89
N THR A 496 45.26 -28.81 -7.32
CA THR A 496 45.43 -27.36 -7.17
C THR A 496 45.02 -26.90 -5.78
N SER A 497 45.93 -26.21 -5.10
CA SER A 497 45.66 -25.66 -3.76
C SER A 497 44.69 -24.48 -3.81
N GLN A 498 44.90 -23.55 -4.75
CA GLN A 498 44.03 -22.39 -4.96
C GLN A 498 43.12 -22.62 -6.18
N ASP A 499 41.89 -22.12 -6.09
CA ASP A 499 40.95 -22.05 -7.20
C ASP A 499 41.54 -21.24 -8.38
N PRO A 500 41.77 -21.86 -9.55
CA PRO A 500 42.36 -21.18 -10.70
C PRO A 500 41.43 -20.14 -11.34
N SER A 501 40.14 -20.16 -11.02
CA SER A 501 39.18 -19.15 -11.48
C SER A 501 39.24 -17.85 -10.68
N LEU A 502 39.90 -17.84 -9.53
CA LEU A 502 40.02 -16.68 -8.64
C LEU A 502 41.22 -15.80 -9.02
N ASP A 503 41.00 -14.49 -9.18
CA ASP A 503 42.04 -13.48 -9.40
C ASP A 503 43.17 -13.64 -8.39
N SER A 504 44.41 -13.76 -8.86
CA SER A 504 45.56 -14.12 -8.02
C SER A 504 45.91 -13.06 -6.98
N ASN A 505 45.73 -11.78 -7.33
CA ASN A 505 45.94 -10.66 -6.42
C ASN A 505 44.87 -10.64 -5.34
N TYR A 506 43.60 -10.80 -5.72
CA TYR A 506 42.50 -10.89 -4.76
C TYR A 506 42.63 -12.12 -3.84
N ALA A 507 43.01 -13.29 -4.39
CA ALA A 507 43.31 -14.47 -3.58
C ALA A 507 44.42 -14.22 -2.56
N THR A 508 45.47 -13.49 -2.95
CA THR A 508 46.56 -13.10 -2.03
C THR A 508 46.04 -12.21 -0.89
N GLN A 509 45.18 -11.23 -1.20
CA GLN A 509 44.53 -10.37 -0.20
C GLN A 509 43.62 -11.18 0.74
N LEU A 510 42.83 -12.12 0.21
CA LEU A 510 41.99 -13.00 1.00
C LEU A 510 42.82 -13.91 1.90
N LYS A 511 43.96 -14.44 1.43
CA LYS A 511 44.87 -15.27 2.25
C LYS A 511 45.47 -14.51 3.44
N GLN A 512 45.70 -13.20 3.30
CA GLN A 512 46.15 -12.35 4.41
C GLN A 512 45.07 -12.18 5.48
N GLN A 513 43.80 -12.03 5.07
CA GLN A 513 42.67 -11.86 5.99
C GLN A 513 42.17 -13.20 6.57
N CYS A 514 42.38 -14.29 5.83
CA CYS A 514 41.97 -15.66 6.15
C CYS A 514 43.18 -16.61 6.13
N PRO A 515 44.15 -16.50 7.05
CA PRO A 515 45.36 -17.33 7.03
C PRO A 515 45.05 -18.82 7.23
N PRO A 516 45.86 -19.72 6.62
CA PRO A 516 45.63 -21.16 6.73
C PRO A 516 45.83 -21.63 8.17
N GLY A 517 44.95 -22.51 8.66
CA GLY A 517 45.04 -23.06 10.01
C GLY A 517 44.66 -22.08 11.14
N SER A 518 44.05 -20.93 10.81
CA SER A 518 43.47 -20.06 11.84
C SER A 518 42.37 -20.78 12.62
N ASN A 519 42.48 -20.76 13.95
CA ASN A 519 41.46 -21.29 14.86
C ASN A 519 40.41 -20.25 15.26
N ASN A 520 40.46 -19.03 14.71
CA ASN A 520 39.47 -17.99 14.99
C ASN A 520 38.23 -18.16 14.09
N PRO A 521 37.09 -18.64 14.60
CA PRO A 521 35.89 -18.87 13.80
C PRO A 521 35.22 -17.57 13.34
N ASN A 522 35.61 -16.42 13.90
CA ASN A 522 35.00 -15.11 13.66
C ASN A 522 35.73 -14.28 12.59
N LEU A 523 36.72 -14.86 11.89
CA LEU A 523 37.34 -14.17 10.76
C LEU A 523 36.33 -14.04 9.62
N VAL A 524 36.08 -12.80 9.24
CA VAL A 524 35.11 -12.42 8.21
C VAL A 524 35.75 -11.44 7.23
N VAL A 525 35.34 -11.54 5.98
CA VAL A 525 35.72 -10.59 4.92
C VAL A 525 34.45 -10.00 4.28
N PRO A 526 34.49 -8.76 3.80
CA PRO A 526 33.44 -8.21 2.94
C PRO A 526 33.17 -9.11 1.74
N MET A 527 31.89 -9.33 1.40
CA MET A 527 31.53 -10.05 0.17
C MET A 527 31.73 -9.17 -1.07
N ASP A 528 31.53 -7.86 -0.90
CA ASP A 528 31.98 -6.82 -1.80
C ASP A 528 33.09 -5.99 -1.14
N PRO A 529 34.34 -6.02 -1.65
CA PRO A 529 35.44 -5.28 -1.05
C PRO A 529 35.41 -3.77 -1.31
N ALA A 530 34.62 -3.28 -2.28
CA ALA A 530 34.55 -1.86 -2.61
C ALA A 530 33.41 -1.15 -1.89
N THR A 531 32.22 -1.75 -1.87
CA THR A 531 30.98 -1.11 -1.39
C THR A 531 30.14 -2.00 -0.47
N PRO A 532 30.69 -2.60 0.62
CA PRO A 532 30.04 -3.64 1.42
C PRO A 532 28.77 -3.25 2.19
N THR A 533 28.34 -1.99 2.10
CA THR A 533 27.15 -1.46 2.77
C THR A 533 26.22 -0.73 1.80
N ILE A 534 26.44 -0.87 0.50
CA ILE A 534 25.63 -0.22 -0.54
C ILE A 534 25.04 -1.32 -1.42
N THR A 535 23.74 -1.25 -1.68
CA THR A 535 23.07 -2.13 -2.63
C THR A 535 23.31 -1.60 -4.04
N ASP A 536 24.29 -2.19 -4.71
CA ASP A 536 24.69 -1.81 -6.07
C ASP A 536 25.06 -3.04 -6.91
N VAL A 537 25.52 -2.79 -8.14
CA VAL A 537 25.92 -3.83 -9.09
C VAL A 537 27.38 -4.29 -8.94
N ASN A 538 28.12 -3.81 -7.95
CA ASN A 538 29.56 -4.07 -7.83
C ASN A 538 29.85 -5.55 -7.54
N TYR A 539 28.89 -6.29 -6.97
CA TYR A 539 28.90 -7.77 -6.96
C TYR A 539 29.16 -8.37 -8.35
N TYR A 540 28.47 -7.91 -9.39
CA TYR A 540 28.66 -8.41 -10.76
C TYR A 540 29.99 -7.95 -11.36
N ALA A 541 30.46 -6.75 -11.02
CA ALA A 541 31.78 -6.27 -11.40
C ALA A 541 32.87 -7.18 -10.83
N ASN A 542 32.73 -7.61 -9.57
CA ASN A 542 33.62 -8.56 -8.93
C ASN A 542 33.62 -9.91 -9.66
N ILE A 543 32.46 -10.46 -10.04
CA ILE A 543 32.38 -11.73 -10.79
C ILE A 543 33.13 -11.63 -12.13
N VAL A 544 32.90 -10.56 -12.91
CA VAL A 544 33.57 -10.35 -14.20
C VAL A 544 35.08 -10.20 -14.02
N ALA A 545 35.51 -9.54 -12.94
CA ALA A 545 36.91 -9.40 -12.56
C ALA A 545 37.53 -10.67 -11.94
N LYS A 546 36.81 -11.80 -11.92
CA LYS A 546 37.25 -13.06 -11.29
C LYS A 546 37.45 -12.95 -9.77
N ARG A 547 36.66 -12.10 -9.13
CA ARG A 547 36.69 -11.77 -7.69
C ARG A 547 35.41 -12.14 -6.96
N GLY A 548 34.57 -13.03 -7.52
CA GLY A 548 33.46 -13.62 -6.77
C GLY A 548 34.01 -14.35 -5.53
N LEU A 549 33.43 -14.13 -4.35
CA LEU A 549 33.97 -14.66 -3.10
C LEU A 549 33.72 -16.17 -2.99
N PHE A 550 32.51 -16.61 -3.29
CA PHE A 550 32.14 -18.02 -3.30
C PHE A 550 32.38 -18.66 -4.67
N THR A 551 32.54 -19.98 -4.69
CA THR A 551 32.64 -20.74 -5.95
C THR A 551 31.31 -20.63 -6.72
N SER A 552 30.19 -20.67 -6.00
CA SER A 552 28.84 -20.44 -6.54
C SER A 552 28.71 -19.08 -7.24
N ASP A 553 29.22 -18.00 -6.64
CA ASP A 553 29.23 -16.67 -7.29
C ASP A 553 30.07 -16.69 -8.57
N GLN A 554 31.30 -17.20 -8.48
CA GLN A 554 32.22 -17.18 -9.61
C GLN A 554 31.76 -18.07 -10.78
N ASN A 555 31.02 -19.13 -10.47
CA ASN A 555 30.42 -20.02 -11.46
C ASN A 555 29.32 -19.34 -12.30
N LEU A 556 28.74 -18.21 -11.87
CA LEU A 556 27.74 -17.51 -12.67
C LEU A 556 28.25 -17.06 -14.04
N ILE A 557 29.56 -16.95 -14.24
CA ILE A 557 30.17 -16.60 -15.54
C ILE A 557 30.67 -17.82 -16.33
N SER A 558 30.53 -19.05 -15.81
CA SER A 558 31.00 -20.27 -16.49
C SER A 558 30.04 -20.81 -17.54
N ASN A 559 28.78 -20.35 -17.54
CA ASN A 559 27.75 -20.69 -18.53
C ASN A 559 27.39 -19.44 -19.36
N PRO A 560 27.26 -19.53 -20.70
CA PRO A 560 26.98 -18.36 -21.56
C PRO A 560 25.71 -17.58 -21.18
N ASP A 561 24.63 -18.27 -20.80
CA ASP A 561 23.34 -17.66 -20.51
C ASP A 561 23.40 -16.86 -19.19
N THR A 562 23.97 -17.45 -18.14
CA THR A 562 24.15 -16.75 -16.86
C THR A 562 25.22 -15.66 -16.95
N ALA A 563 26.26 -15.85 -17.77
CA ALA A 563 27.25 -14.82 -18.06
C ALA A 563 26.61 -13.61 -18.77
N GLN A 564 25.67 -13.84 -19.68
CA GLN A 564 24.90 -12.75 -20.30
C GLN A 564 24.09 -11.98 -19.27
N GLN A 565 23.39 -12.66 -18.36
CA GLN A 565 22.61 -12.02 -17.29
C GLN A 565 23.50 -11.23 -16.31
N VAL A 566 24.66 -11.76 -15.93
CA VAL A 566 25.67 -11.05 -15.12
C VAL A 566 26.10 -9.75 -15.80
N ASN A 567 26.43 -9.80 -17.09
CA ASN A 567 26.83 -8.60 -17.85
C ASN A 567 25.67 -7.60 -18.04
N GLN A 568 24.43 -8.07 -18.18
CA GLN A 568 23.26 -7.20 -18.25
C GLN A 568 23.01 -6.46 -16.94
N ASN A 569 23.07 -7.18 -15.82
CA ASN A 569 22.88 -6.58 -14.49
C ASN A 569 24.01 -5.58 -14.19
N LEU A 570 25.26 -5.92 -14.51
CA LEU A 570 26.40 -5.00 -14.39
C LEU A 570 26.25 -3.75 -15.26
N GLY A 571 25.83 -3.92 -16.52
CA GLY A 571 25.74 -2.83 -17.50
C GLY A 571 24.55 -1.90 -17.30
N ASN A 572 23.55 -2.27 -16.49
CA ASN A 572 22.36 -1.47 -16.27
C ASN A 572 21.89 -1.51 -14.79
N PRO A 573 22.49 -0.69 -13.91
CA PRO A 573 22.15 -0.64 -12.49
C PRO A 573 20.68 -0.34 -12.20
N PHE A 574 20.07 0.54 -13.00
CA PHE A 574 18.65 0.87 -12.85
C PHE A 574 17.75 -0.34 -13.13
N LEU A 575 18.02 -1.05 -14.23
CA LEU A 575 17.28 -2.27 -14.56
C LEU A 575 17.48 -3.36 -13.52
N TRP A 576 18.72 -3.56 -13.05
CA TRP A 576 19.00 -4.53 -12.00
C TRP A 576 18.22 -4.22 -10.72
N ASN A 577 18.21 -2.97 -10.25
CA ASN A 577 17.45 -2.58 -9.06
C ASN A 577 15.95 -2.92 -9.17
N ARG A 578 15.33 -2.67 -10.33
CA ARG A 578 13.93 -3.04 -10.58
C ARG A 578 13.74 -4.56 -10.59
N LYS A 579 14.58 -5.30 -11.32
CA LYS A 579 14.52 -6.76 -11.36
C LYS A 579 14.74 -7.37 -9.96
N PHE A 580 15.64 -6.80 -9.17
CA PHE A 580 15.95 -7.24 -7.82
C PHE A 580 14.75 -7.06 -6.89
N ALA A 581 14.11 -5.89 -6.92
CA ALA A 581 12.86 -5.64 -6.20
C ALA A 581 11.76 -6.65 -6.60
N GLU A 582 11.53 -6.85 -7.90
CA GLU A 582 10.56 -7.84 -8.40
C GLU A 582 10.89 -9.27 -7.94
N ALA A 583 12.16 -9.66 -8.00
CA ALA A 583 12.61 -10.99 -7.57
C ALA A 583 12.50 -11.18 -6.05
N MET A 584 12.74 -10.13 -5.25
CA MET A 584 12.53 -10.16 -3.79
C MET A 584 11.05 -10.32 -3.45
N VAL A 585 10.14 -9.65 -4.18
CA VAL A 585 8.68 -9.85 -4.02
C VAL A 585 8.28 -11.28 -4.37
N LYS A 586 8.76 -11.83 -5.49
CA LYS A 586 8.51 -13.24 -5.86
C LYS A 586 9.05 -14.22 -4.83
N MET A 587 10.29 -14.03 -4.37
CA MET A 587 10.91 -14.86 -3.34
C MET A 587 10.10 -14.79 -2.04
N GLY A 588 9.66 -13.60 -1.63
CA GLY A 588 8.86 -13.35 -0.44
C GLY A 588 7.45 -13.98 -0.46
N GLN A 589 7.04 -14.60 -1.57
CA GLN A 589 5.79 -15.35 -1.73
C GLN A 589 5.98 -16.88 -1.69
N VAL A 590 7.23 -17.36 -1.64
CA VAL A 590 7.52 -18.80 -1.62
C VAL A 590 6.95 -19.42 -0.35
N GLY A 591 6.03 -20.38 -0.50
CA GLY A 591 5.51 -21.19 0.61
C GLY A 591 4.83 -20.38 1.72
N VAL A 592 4.33 -19.18 1.42
CA VAL A 592 3.64 -18.33 2.40
C VAL A 592 2.38 -19.02 2.94
N LEU A 593 2.25 -19.05 4.26
CA LEU A 593 1.03 -19.49 4.93
C LEU A 593 0.05 -18.32 5.04
N THR A 594 -1.23 -18.55 4.74
CA THR A 594 -2.31 -17.56 4.87
C THR A 594 -3.54 -18.16 5.55
N GLY A 595 -4.53 -17.33 5.88
CA GLY A 595 -5.79 -17.79 6.45
C GLY A 595 -5.58 -18.58 7.76
N THR A 596 -5.96 -19.85 7.77
CA THR A 596 -5.83 -20.77 8.92
C THR A 596 -4.61 -21.70 8.86
N ALA A 597 -3.76 -21.57 7.83
CA ALA A 597 -2.62 -22.48 7.61
C ALA A 597 -1.44 -22.25 8.57
N GLY A 598 -1.44 -21.18 9.36
CA GLY A 598 -0.44 -20.85 10.37
C GLY A 598 -1.07 -20.16 11.58
N GLU A 599 -0.30 -19.34 12.29
CA GLU A 599 -0.78 -18.51 13.40
C GLU A 599 -0.24 -17.08 13.35
N ILE A 600 -0.61 -16.25 14.32
CA ILE A 600 0.12 -15.01 14.62
C ILE A 600 0.75 -15.21 15.98
N ARG A 601 2.06 -15.45 16.02
CA ARG A 601 2.77 -15.66 17.29
C ARG A 601 2.79 -14.36 18.07
N LEU A 602 2.57 -14.41 19.38
CA LEU A 602 2.77 -13.24 20.25
C LEU A 602 4.27 -12.97 20.51
N ASN A 603 5.08 -14.01 20.37
CA ASN A 603 6.54 -13.97 20.49
C ASN A 603 7.16 -14.73 19.31
N CYS A 604 8.04 -14.07 18.55
CA CYS A 604 8.66 -14.66 17.36
C CYS A 604 9.59 -15.85 17.65
N ARG A 605 9.86 -16.16 18.91
CA ARG A 605 10.71 -17.27 19.34
C ARG A 605 9.98 -18.57 19.57
N VAL A 606 8.66 -18.55 19.75
CA VAL A 606 7.91 -19.74 20.15
C VAL A 606 6.54 -19.77 19.47
N PRO A 607 6.06 -20.94 19.00
CA PRO A 607 4.65 -21.14 18.67
C PRO A 607 3.75 -20.81 19.87
N ASN A 608 2.50 -20.38 19.65
CA ASN A 608 1.59 -19.98 20.74
C ASN A 608 1.09 -21.14 21.59
#